data_AF-A0A8H5I1X6-F1
#
_entry.id   AF-A0A8H5I1X6-F1
#
_cell.length_a   1.000
_cell.length_b   1.000
_cell.length_c   1.000
_cell.angle_alpha   90.00
_cell.angle_beta   90.00
_cell.angle_gamma   90.00
#
_symmetry.space_group_name_H-M   'P 1'
#
loop_
_entity.id
_entity.type
_entity.pdbx_description
1 polymer ?
#
loop_
_entity_poly.entity_id
_entity_poly.type
_entity_poly.pdbx_seq_one_letter_code
_entity_poly.pdbx_strand_id
1 'polypeptide(L)'
;MAFLPVMRTTVFSLALTCSLIVVALSAHFTWVTTTFADGAYFASVVLALAAAGLSIITLAIMIAVDLTRKGAFTSKVLTEVVWIFVLWVMWIAAAAFLTEDQELLGVGVGCEDALFPSACQEYNAIEAFSFLAWLALLAYNITLLIYAIVGSSRGTSPWSSSVREGLLVSREAGPEKQYPMGTGGTFASSAPTSVYPPQQQQQYPQYGQPSHLPTTAQV
;
A
#
# COMPACT_ATOMS: atom_id res chain seq x y z
N MET A 1 18.12 -0.52 12.70
CA MET A 1 17.03 -1.01 13.59
C MET A 1 15.82 -1.36 12.73
N ALA A 2 15.31 -2.59 12.82
CA ALA A 2 14.29 -3.14 11.92
C ALA A 2 12.83 -2.86 12.38
N PHE A 3 12.56 -1.69 12.99
CA PHE A 3 11.26 -1.42 13.62
C PHE A 3 10.09 -1.37 12.61
N LEU A 4 10.24 -0.62 11.52
CA LEU A 4 9.21 -0.48 10.48
C LEU A 4 8.78 -1.81 9.83
N PRO A 5 9.70 -2.69 9.37
CA PRO A 5 9.29 -3.96 8.77
C PRO A 5 8.62 -4.90 9.78
N VAL A 6 9.02 -4.88 11.06
CA VAL A 6 8.35 -5.68 12.11
C VAL A 6 6.91 -5.19 12.30
N MET A 7 6.73 -3.88 12.51
CA MET A 7 5.40 -3.29 12.67
C MET A 7 4.48 -3.60 11.47
N ARG A 8 5.01 -3.47 10.25
CA ARG A 8 4.30 -3.80 9.01
C ARG A 8 3.80 -5.23 9.00
N THR A 9 4.68 -6.21 9.24
CA THR A 9 4.30 -7.62 9.25
C THR A 9 3.29 -7.93 10.37
N THR A 10 3.46 -7.33 11.55
CA THR A 10 2.50 -7.48 12.65
C THR A 10 1.12 -6.96 12.28
N VAL A 11 1.00 -5.74 11.75
CA VAL A 11 -0.30 -5.16 11.37
C VAL A 11 -0.95 -5.95 10.24
N PHE A 12 -0.19 -6.35 9.21
CA PHE A 12 -0.74 -7.15 8.12
C PHE A 12 -1.20 -8.54 8.58
N SER A 13 -0.46 -9.18 9.49
CA SER A 13 -0.88 -10.45 10.07
C SER A 13 -2.17 -10.31 10.89
N LEU A 14 -2.28 -9.27 11.71
CA LEU A 14 -3.46 -8.99 12.51
C LEU A 14 -4.67 -8.70 11.61
N ALA A 15 -4.51 -7.87 10.59
CA ALA A 15 -5.55 -7.55 9.62
C ALA A 15 -5.99 -8.80 8.84
N LEU A 16 -5.06 -9.69 8.47
CA LEU A 16 -5.39 -10.98 7.84
C LEU A 16 -6.18 -11.90 8.75
N THR A 17 -5.79 -12.02 10.03
CA THR A 17 -6.53 -12.82 11.00
C THR A 17 -7.95 -12.28 11.20
N CYS A 18 -8.10 -10.96 11.36
CA CYS A 18 -9.42 -10.32 11.45
C CYS A 18 -10.23 -10.56 10.17
N SER A 19 -9.60 -10.47 9.00
CA SER A 19 -10.26 -10.72 7.72
C SER A 19 -10.76 -12.17 7.59
N LEU A 20 -9.97 -13.15 8.01
CA LEU A 20 -10.39 -14.56 7.98
C LEU A 20 -11.60 -14.82 8.88
N ILE A 21 -11.59 -14.22 10.08
CA ILE A 21 -12.71 -14.32 11.01
C ILE A 21 -13.96 -13.67 10.40
N VAL A 22 -13.84 -12.46 9.86
CA VAL A 22 -14.97 -11.73 9.25
C VAL A 22 -15.51 -12.48 8.03
N VAL A 23 -14.67 -13.00 7.12
CA VAL A 23 -15.15 -13.81 5.99
C VAL A 23 -15.92 -15.04 6.47
N ALA A 24 -15.40 -15.76 7.48
CA ALA A 24 -16.06 -16.96 7.98
C ALA A 24 -17.43 -16.66 8.61
N LEU A 25 -17.50 -15.63 9.47
CA LEU A 25 -18.73 -15.21 10.13
C LEU A 25 -19.72 -14.63 9.13
N SER A 26 -19.30 -13.74 8.23
CA SER A 26 -20.16 -13.14 7.21
C SER A 26 -20.70 -14.19 6.23
N ALA A 27 -19.91 -15.19 5.85
CA ALA A 27 -20.37 -16.28 4.99
C ALA A 27 -21.43 -17.15 5.69
N HIS A 28 -21.20 -17.50 6.95
CA HIS A 28 -22.17 -18.24 7.75
C HIS A 28 -23.47 -17.45 7.95
N PHE A 29 -23.36 -16.19 8.36
CA PHE A 29 -24.50 -15.30 8.57
C PHE A 29 -25.32 -15.08 7.29
N THR A 30 -24.65 -14.92 6.14
CA THR A 30 -25.33 -14.78 4.83
C THR A 30 -26.06 -16.06 4.47
N TRP A 31 -25.46 -17.23 4.71
CA TRP A 31 -26.11 -18.53 4.46
C TRP A 31 -27.36 -18.72 5.32
N VAL A 32 -27.27 -18.41 6.62
CA VAL A 32 -28.43 -18.46 7.53
C VAL A 32 -29.52 -17.50 7.05
N THR A 33 -29.19 -16.24 6.82
CA THR A 33 -30.18 -15.21 6.44
C THR A 33 -30.88 -15.56 5.13
N THR A 34 -30.14 -15.98 4.10
CA THR A 34 -30.74 -16.33 2.81
C THR A 34 -31.64 -17.56 2.88
N THR A 35 -31.38 -18.48 3.83
CA THR A 35 -32.20 -19.67 4.04
C THR A 35 -33.51 -19.37 4.78
N PHE A 36 -33.48 -18.45 5.75
CA PHE A 36 -34.64 -18.16 6.62
C PHE A 36 -35.48 -16.95 6.19
N ALA A 37 -34.92 -16.02 5.41
CA ALA A 37 -35.56 -14.76 5.04
C ALA A 37 -35.85 -14.65 3.53
N ASP A 38 -36.24 -15.76 2.89
CA ASP A 38 -36.63 -15.82 1.47
C ASP A 38 -35.63 -15.17 0.50
N GLY A 39 -34.32 -15.33 0.77
CA GLY A 39 -33.25 -14.77 -0.05
C GLY A 39 -32.89 -13.31 0.22
N ALA A 40 -33.40 -12.70 1.29
CA ALA A 40 -32.92 -11.39 1.74
C ALA A 40 -31.45 -11.47 2.18
N TYR A 41 -30.70 -10.39 1.94
CA TYR A 41 -29.32 -10.23 2.41
C TYR A 41 -29.11 -8.80 2.93
N PHE A 42 -28.22 -8.67 3.91
CA PHE A 42 -27.84 -7.38 4.47
C PHE A 42 -26.66 -6.80 3.69
N ALA A 43 -26.84 -5.59 3.14
CA ALA A 43 -25.81 -4.92 2.36
C ALA A 43 -24.54 -4.67 3.19
N SER A 44 -24.68 -4.40 4.49
CA SER A 44 -23.58 -4.24 5.45
C SER A 44 -22.69 -5.48 5.54
N VAL A 45 -23.29 -6.67 5.68
CA VAL A 45 -22.58 -7.95 5.77
C VAL A 45 -21.87 -8.29 4.45
N VAL A 46 -22.50 -7.99 3.31
CA VAL A 46 -21.87 -8.17 2.00
C VAL A 46 -20.68 -7.23 1.82
N LEU A 47 -20.77 -5.99 2.28
CA LEU A 47 -19.67 -5.04 2.26
C LEU A 47 -18.51 -5.51 3.15
N ALA A 48 -18.80 -6.01 4.36
CA ALA A 48 -17.79 -6.59 5.25
C ALA A 48 -17.11 -7.82 4.64
N LEU A 49 -17.89 -8.69 3.99
CA LEU A 49 -17.37 -9.87 3.27
C LEU A 49 -16.45 -9.46 2.11
N ALA A 50 -16.85 -8.47 1.32
CA ALA A 50 -16.02 -7.92 0.25
C ALA A 50 -14.73 -7.28 0.79
N ALA A 51 -14.84 -6.55 1.89
CA ALA A 51 -13.71 -5.89 2.53
C ALA A 51 -12.66 -6.88 3.04
N ALA A 52 -13.13 -7.93 3.71
CA ALA A 52 -12.31 -8.99 4.25
C ALA A 52 -11.71 -9.86 3.13
N GLY A 53 -12.49 -10.21 2.09
CA GLY A 53 -11.99 -10.94 0.92
C GLY A 53 -10.90 -10.19 0.15
N LEU A 54 -11.11 -8.89 -0.10
CA LEU A 54 -10.11 -8.03 -0.76
C LEU A 54 -8.85 -7.90 0.11
N SER A 55 -9.01 -7.77 1.43
CA SER A 55 -7.89 -7.73 2.37
C SER A 55 -7.09 -9.02 2.35
N ILE A 56 -7.73 -10.20 2.37
CA ILE A 56 -7.05 -11.50 2.29
C ILE A 56 -6.21 -11.59 1.02
N ILE A 57 -6.81 -11.34 -0.13
CA ILE A 57 -6.13 -11.47 -1.42
C ILE A 57 -4.96 -10.49 -1.50
N THR A 58 -5.22 -9.20 -1.22
CA THR A 58 -4.23 -8.15 -1.48
C THR A 58 -3.11 -8.13 -0.46
N LEU A 59 -3.40 -8.33 0.84
CA LEU A 59 -2.37 -8.41 1.87
C LEU A 59 -1.54 -9.69 1.73
N ALA A 60 -2.15 -10.83 1.39
CA ALA A 60 -1.40 -12.06 1.14
C ALA A 60 -0.44 -11.91 -0.05
N ILE A 61 -0.90 -11.26 -1.14
CA ILE A 61 -0.02 -10.95 -2.29
C ILE A 61 1.10 -10.01 -1.86
N MET A 62 0.84 -8.96 -1.08
CA MET A 62 1.88 -8.04 -0.61
C MET A 62 2.94 -8.76 0.23
N ILE A 63 2.52 -9.60 1.18
CA ILE A 63 3.44 -10.42 2.00
C ILE A 63 4.23 -11.39 1.11
N ALA A 64 3.58 -12.09 0.18
CA ALA A 64 4.25 -13.03 -0.72
C ALA A 64 5.30 -12.34 -1.61
N VAL A 65 4.98 -11.15 -2.13
CA VAL A 65 5.93 -10.36 -2.95
C VAL A 65 7.10 -9.87 -2.09
N ASP A 66 6.86 -9.46 -0.85
CA ASP A 66 7.92 -9.04 0.08
C ASP A 66 8.90 -10.18 0.43
N LEU A 67 8.41 -11.42 0.47
CA LEU A 67 9.24 -12.60 0.72
C LEU A 67 10.04 -13.02 -0.53
N THR A 68 9.50 -12.81 -1.73
CA THR A 68 10.09 -13.33 -2.98
C THR A 68 11.02 -12.35 -3.69
N ARG A 69 10.79 -11.02 -3.63
CA ARG A 69 11.63 -10.02 -4.32
C ARG A 69 12.00 -8.85 -3.43
N LYS A 70 13.31 -8.63 -3.26
CA LYS A 70 13.85 -7.36 -2.73
C LYS A 70 13.71 -6.29 -3.82
N GLY A 71 13.11 -5.14 -3.48
CA GLY A 71 12.95 -3.99 -4.39
C GLY A 71 11.73 -4.03 -5.33
N ALA A 72 10.73 -4.86 -5.05
CA ALA A 72 9.49 -4.89 -5.85
C ALA A 72 8.69 -3.56 -5.71
N PHE A 73 7.99 -3.17 -6.78
CA PHE A 73 7.17 -1.94 -6.83
C PHE A 73 6.10 -1.85 -5.71
N THR A 74 5.65 -3.00 -5.19
CA THR A 74 4.73 -3.09 -4.04
C THR A 74 5.34 -2.62 -2.74
N SER A 75 6.67 -2.50 -2.66
CA SER A 75 7.40 -2.05 -1.47
C SER A 75 7.61 -0.53 -1.42
N LYS A 76 7.11 0.22 -2.42
CA LYS A 76 7.16 1.68 -2.39
C LYS A 76 6.17 2.21 -1.37
N VAL A 77 6.64 3.09 -0.49
CA VAL A 77 5.83 3.74 0.56
C VAL A 77 4.55 4.35 -0.01
N LEU A 78 4.61 5.00 -1.18
CA LEU A 78 3.45 5.63 -1.79
C LEU A 78 2.34 4.61 -2.13
N THR A 79 2.71 3.50 -2.79
CA THR A 79 1.76 2.44 -3.17
C THR A 79 1.12 1.83 -1.93
N GLU A 80 1.92 1.60 -0.89
CA GLU A 80 1.48 1.02 0.36
C GLU A 80 0.51 1.95 1.11
N VAL A 81 0.84 3.23 1.26
CA VAL A 81 -0.03 4.24 1.90
C VAL A 81 -1.36 4.37 1.18
N VAL A 82 -1.35 4.47 -0.16
CA VAL A 82 -2.58 4.59 -0.96
C VAL A 82 -3.44 3.34 -0.82
N TRP A 83 -2.84 2.15 -0.89
CA TRP A 83 -3.60 0.89 -0.80
C TRP A 83 -4.18 0.67 0.59
N ILE A 84 -3.39 0.90 1.65
CA ILE A 84 -3.86 0.78 3.03
C ILE A 84 -4.94 1.81 3.32
N PHE A 85 -4.85 3.01 2.74
CA PHE A 85 -5.91 4.02 2.87
C PHE A 85 -7.23 3.54 2.26
N VAL A 86 -7.20 2.88 1.09
CA VAL A 86 -8.39 2.29 0.48
C VAL A 86 -8.98 1.19 1.37
N LEU A 87 -8.15 0.27 1.87
CA LEU A 87 -8.61 -0.78 2.80
C LEU A 87 -9.19 -0.15 4.08
N TRP A 88 -8.55 0.87 4.61
CA TRP A 88 -8.99 1.60 5.80
C TRP A 88 -10.38 2.22 5.62
N VAL A 89 -10.64 2.92 4.51
CA VAL A 89 -11.98 3.49 4.19
C VAL A 89 -13.03 2.40 4.07
N MET A 90 -12.67 1.27 3.46
CA MET A 90 -13.60 0.17 3.25
C MET A 90 -13.98 -0.52 4.57
N TRP A 91 -13.02 -0.71 5.48
CA TRP A 91 -13.28 -1.28 6.81
C TRP A 91 -14.13 -0.36 7.70
N ILE A 92 -13.88 0.95 7.69
CA ILE A 92 -14.74 1.89 8.45
C ILE A 92 -16.15 1.98 7.88
N ALA A 93 -16.30 1.95 6.54
CA ALA A 93 -17.61 1.93 5.91
C ALA A 93 -18.38 0.67 6.32
N ALA A 94 -17.75 -0.51 6.25
CA ALA A 94 -18.35 -1.75 6.70
C ALA A 94 -18.79 -1.69 8.17
N ALA A 95 -17.91 -1.21 9.07
CA ALA A 95 -18.23 -1.07 10.48
C ALA A 95 -19.41 -0.09 10.73
N ALA A 96 -19.42 1.06 10.05
CA ALA A 96 -20.49 2.05 10.18
C ALA A 96 -21.85 1.52 9.72
N PHE A 97 -21.90 0.81 8.60
CA PHE A 97 -23.15 0.20 8.14
C PHE A 97 -23.63 -0.93 9.06
N LEU A 98 -22.70 -1.69 9.66
CA LEU A 98 -23.06 -2.70 10.65
C LEU A 98 -23.69 -2.06 11.91
N THR A 99 -23.15 -0.92 12.36
CA THR A 99 -23.71 -0.20 13.52
C THR A 99 -25.09 0.38 13.24
N GLU A 100 -25.35 0.86 12.02
CA GLU A 100 -26.67 1.40 11.65
C GLU A 100 -27.73 0.28 11.61
N ASP A 101 -27.39 -0.87 11.06
CA ASP A 101 -28.28 -2.02 10.95
C ASP A 101 -28.62 -2.64 12.33
N GLN A 102 -27.74 -2.53 13.32
CA GLN A 102 -28.02 -2.98 14.70
C GLN A 102 -29.21 -2.26 15.32
N GLU A 103 -29.31 -0.95 15.12
CA GLU A 103 -30.43 -0.15 15.62
C GLU A 103 -31.75 -0.61 14.96
N LEU A 104 -31.71 -0.92 13.66
CA LEU A 104 -32.88 -1.36 12.90
C LEU A 104 -33.35 -2.77 13.32
N LEU A 105 -32.41 -3.67 13.62
CA LEU A 105 -32.70 -5.05 14.01
C LEU A 105 -33.15 -5.19 15.47
N GLY A 106 -33.13 -4.10 16.25
CA GLY A 106 -33.36 -4.15 17.71
C GLY A 106 -32.29 -4.97 18.43
N VAL A 107 -31.16 -5.22 17.76
CA VAL A 107 -30.01 -5.95 18.26
C VAL A 107 -29.17 -4.95 19.07
N GLY A 108 -29.70 -4.55 20.21
CA GLY A 108 -28.99 -3.69 21.16
C GLY A 108 -27.92 -4.45 21.94
N VAL A 109 -27.46 -3.83 23.02
CA VAL A 109 -26.36 -4.28 23.91
C VAL A 109 -26.64 -5.65 24.58
N GLY A 110 -27.82 -6.25 24.40
CA GLY A 110 -28.16 -7.59 24.85
C GLY A 110 -28.84 -8.39 23.74
N CYS A 111 -28.19 -9.46 23.28
CA CYS A 111 -28.79 -10.45 22.36
C CYS A 111 -29.93 -11.28 23.00
N GLU A 112 -30.54 -10.81 24.08
CA GLU A 112 -31.50 -11.56 24.90
C GLU A 112 -32.87 -11.65 24.20
N ASP A 113 -33.27 -10.61 23.48
CA ASP A 113 -34.57 -10.54 22.77
C ASP A 113 -34.48 -10.90 21.28
N ALA A 114 -33.29 -11.27 20.79
CA ALA A 114 -33.09 -11.61 19.39
C ALA A 114 -33.75 -12.96 19.06
N LEU A 115 -34.48 -13.02 17.95
CA LEU A 115 -35.06 -14.25 17.39
C LEU A 115 -34.03 -15.39 17.24
N PHE A 116 -32.77 -15.01 17.00
CA PHE A 116 -31.64 -15.94 16.86
C PHE A 116 -30.45 -15.41 17.68
N PRO A 117 -30.31 -15.81 18.95
CA PRO A 117 -29.26 -15.29 19.84
C PRO A 117 -27.84 -15.59 19.32
N SER A 118 -27.65 -16.70 18.60
CA SER A 118 -26.38 -17.03 17.95
C SER A 118 -26.03 -16.06 16.82
N ALA A 119 -26.99 -15.73 15.95
CA ALA A 119 -26.78 -14.81 14.83
C ALA A 119 -26.46 -13.40 15.31
N CYS A 120 -27.07 -12.97 16.42
CA CYS A 120 -26.77 -11.69 17.07
C CYS A 120 -25.31 -11.62 17.57
N GLN A 121 -24.83 -12.69 18.23
CA GLN A 121 -23.44 -12.75 18.69
C GLN A 121 -22.44 -12.77 17.52
N GLU A 122 -22.76 -13.48 16.44
CA GLU A 122 -21.95 -13.48 15.22
C GLU A 122 -21.89 -12.09 14.59
N TYR A 123 -23.00 -11.37 14.55
CA TYR A 123 -23.08 -10.01 14.01
C TYR A 123 -22.22 -9.02 14.81
N ASN A 124 -22.34 -9.03 16.13
CA ASN A 124 -21.51 -8.20 17.01
C ASN A 124 -20.02 -8.54 16.89
N ALA A 125 -19.69 -9.82 16.66
CA ALA A 125 -18.32 -10.22 16.39
C ALA A 125 -17.81 -9.64 15.06
N ILE A 126 -18.60 -9.71 13.97
CA ILE A 126 -18.24 -9.13 12.67
C ILE A 126 -17.95 -7.63 12.82
N GLU A 127 -18.82 -6.89 13.51
CA GLU A 127 -18.66 -5.47 13.79
C GLU A 127 -17.37 -5.18 14.57
N ALA A 128 -17.15 -5.87 15.69
CA ALA A 128 -15.98 -5.68 16.53
C ALA A 128 -14.66 -5.97 15.79
N PHE A 129 -14.59 -7.06 15.04
CA PHE A 129 -13.41 -7.39 14.24
C PHE A 129 -13.21 -6.41 13.07
N SER A 130 -14.28 -5.81 12.54
CA SER A 130 -14.20 -4.78 11.52
C SER A 130 -13.58 -3.48 12.06
N PHE A 131 -14.02 -3.04 13.25
CA PHE A 131 -13.40 -1.90 13.95
C PHE A 131 -11.93 -2.19 14.31
N LEU A 132 -11.62 -3.41 14.75
CA LEU A 132 -10.24 -3.78 15.09
C LEU A 132 -9.32 -3.73 13.86
N ALA A 133 -9.77 -4.27 12.72
CA ALA A 133 -9.04 -4.20 11.46
C ALA A 133 -8.85 -2.74 11.00
N TRP A 134 -9.90 -1.92 11.09
CA TRP A 134 -9.84 -0.49 10.80
C TRP A 134 -8.80 0.24 11.66
N LEU A 135 -8.83 0.07 12.98
CA LEU A 135 -7.88 0.70 13.91
C LEU A 135 -6.44 0.28 13.63
N ALA A 136 -6.21 -1.01 13.38
CA ALA A 136 -4.88 -1.52 13.06
C ALA A 136 -4.32 -0.89 11.78
N LEU A 137 -5.14 -0.81 10.73
CA LEU A 137 -4.75 -0.17 9.46
C LEU A 137 -4.54 1.34 9.60
N LEU A 138 -5.39 2.03 10.39
CA LEU A 138 -5.26 3.46 10.69
C LEU A 138 -3.93 3.77 11.39
N ALA A 139 -3.64 3.04 12.48
CA ALA A 139 -2.43 3.24 13.26
C ALA A 139 -1.17 3.08 12.39
N TYR A 140 -1.19 2.10 11.50
CA TYR A 140 -0.11 1.88 10.56
C TYR A 140 -0.02 2.99 9.48
N ASN A 141 -1.15 3.42 8.93
CA ASN A 141 -1.19 4.51 7.93
C ASN A 141 -0.64 5.82 8.51
N ILE A 142 -1.08 6.20 9.71
CA ILE A 142 -0.58 7.39 10.43
C ILE A 142 0.94 7.27 10.65
N THR A 143 1.41 6.10 11.08
CA THR A 143 2.83 5.87 11.32
C THR A 143 3.64 6.05 10.03
N LEU A 144 3.24 5.42 8.93
CA LEU A 144 3.90 5.61 7.63
C LEU A 144 3.87 7.07 7.17
N LEU A 145 2.76 7.78 7.37
CA LEU A 145 2.64 9.18 7.00
C LEU A 145 3.62 10.06 7.79
N ILE A 146 3.73 9.86 9.10
CA ILE A 146 4.68 10.58 9.95
C ILE A 146 6.12 10.32 9.48
N TYR A 147 6.49 9.05 9.24
CA TYR A 147 7.83 8.72 8.77
C TYR A 147 8.11 9.28 7.37
N ALA A 148 7.12 9.32 6.47
CA ALA A 148 7.24 9.92 5.16
C ALA A 148 7.45 11.44 5.25
N ILE A 149 6.71 12.15 6.11
CA ILE A 149 6.87 13.59 6.32
C ILE A 149 8.26 13.91 6.89
N VAL A 150 8.68 13.18 7.94
CA VAL A 150 10.00 13.37 8.57
C VAL A 150 11.15 13.03 7.61
N GLY A 151 10.99 12.02 6.76
CA GLY A 151 11.96 11.71 5.70
C GLY A 151 12.06 12.84 4.68
N SER A 152 10.91 13.34 4.22
CA SER A 152 10.85 14.42 3.23
C SER A 152 11.47 15.72 3.76
N SER A 153 11.31 16.03 5.06
CA SER A 153 11.93 17.22 5.66
C SER A 153 13.46 17.12 5.77
N ARG A 154 14.03 15.92 5.65
CA ARG A 154 15.48 15.67 5.68
C ARG A 154 16.12 15.65 4.30
N GLY A 155 15.37 15.96 3.24
CA GLY A 155 15.87 15.97 1.86
C GLY A 155 16.03 14.59 1.23
N THR A 156 15.54 13.52 1.87
CA THR A 156 15.43 12.21 1.21
C THR A 156 14.13 12.14 0.41
N SER A 157 14.04 11.24 -0.58
CA SER A 157 12.79 10.96 -1.31
C SER A 157 12.12 9.72 -0.71
N PRO A 158 11.36 9.84 0.40
CA PRO A 158 10.77 8.71 1.10
C PRO A 158 9.74 7.97 0.23
N TRP A 159 9.08 8.69 -0.67
CA TRP A 159 8.01 8.19 -1.54
C TRP A 159 8.46 7.08 -2.51
N SER A 160 9.72 7.10 -2.92
CA SER A 160 10.30 6.12 -3.85
C SER A 160 11.13 5.05 -3.15
N SER A 161 11.43 5.24 -1.86
CA SER A 161 12.24 4.31 -1.07
C SER A 161 11.41 3.11 -0.58
N SER A 162 12.08 1.97 -0.41
CA SER A 162 11.45 0.79 0.22
C SER A 162 11.35 0.99 1.73
N VAL A 163 10.22 0.62 2.33
CA VAL A 163 10.03 0.59 3.79
C VAL A 163 11.11 -0.24 4.49
N ARG A 164 11.67 -1.26 3.79
CA ARG A 164 12.70 -2.16 4.32
C ARG A 164 14.08 -1.52 4.44
N GLU A 165 14.43 -0.59 3.55
CA GLU A 165 15.75 0.06 3.56
C GLU A 165 15.91 1.08 4.71
N GLY A 166 14.84 1.36 5.45
CA GLY A 166 14.86 2.23 6.61
C GLY A 166 14.89 3.71 6.20
N LEU A 167 13.73 4.37 6.31
CA LEU A 167 13.52 5.78 5.96
C LEU A 167 14.46 6.78 6.67
N LEU A 168 15.13 6.35 7.74
CA LEU A 168 15.97 7.18 8.60
C LEU A 168 17.47 6.98 8.41
N VAL A 169 17.90 5.96 7.65
CA VAL A 169 19.31 5.84 7.31
C VAL A 169 19.56 6.82 6.19
N SER A 170 20.16 7.97 6.51
CA SER A 170 20.74 8.85 5.50
C SER A 170 21.55 7.95 4.58
N ARG A 171 21.18 7.90 3.30
CA ARG A 171 22.04 7.34 2.27
C ARG A 171 23.33 8.12 2.42
N GLU A 172 24.36 7.52 3.02
CA GLU A 172 25.72 8.02 2.88
C GLU A 172 25.84 8.30 1.40
N ALA A 173 26.12 9.56 1.07
CA ALA A 173 26.29 9.99 -0.30
C ALA A 173 27.39 9.09 -0.87
N GLY A 174 26.98 7.97 -1.50
CA GLY A 174 27.89 7.10 -2.22
C GLY A 174 28.64 8.03 -3.15
N PRO A 175 29.98 7.93 -3.18
CA PRO A 175 30.89 8.99 -3.56
C PRO A 175 30.27 9.74 -4.72
N GLU A 176 29.86 10.97 -4.43
CA GLU A 176 29.29 11.88 -5.39
C GLU A 176 30.17 11.73 -6.63
N LYS A 177 29.60 11.22 -7.72
CA LYS A 177 30.25 11.36 -9.01
C LYS A 177 30.30 12.86 -9.22
N GLN A 178 31.38 13.48 -8.74
CA GLN A 178 31.73 14.86 -9.01
C GLN A 178 31.77 14.94 -10.52
N TYR A 179 30.66 15.35 -11.12
CA TYR A 179 30.71 15.89 -12.45
C TYR A 179 31.52 17.17 -12.30
N PRO A 180 32.73 17.26 -12.87
CA PRO A 180 33.52 18.46 -12.76
C PRO A 180 32.68 19.60 -13.34
N MET A 181 32.22 20.50 -12.48
CA MET A 181 31.68 21.77 -12.95
C MET A 181 32.81 22.43 -13.72
N GLY A 182 32.64 22.53 -15.04
CA GLY A 182 33.52 23.28 -15.91
C GLY A 182 33.53 24.73 -15.46
N THR A 183 34.51 25.09 -14.63
CA THR A 183 34.85 26.46 -14.33
C THR A 183 35.34 27.10 -15.62
N GLY A 184 34.50 27.95 -16.21
CA GLY A 184 34.90 28.79 -17.32
C GLY A 184 36.05 29.72 -16.91
N GLY A 185 37.15 29.62 -17.65
CA GLY A 185 38.08 30.72 -17.93
C GLY A 185 39.19 30.97 -16.91
N THR A 186 40.41 30.50 -17.19
CA THR A 186 41.51 31.35 -17.70
C THR A 186 42.74 30.52 -18.05
N PHE A 187 43.38 30.92 -19.14
CA PHE A 187 44.52 30.30 -19.81
C PHE A 187 45.75 30.14 -18.91
N ALA A 188 46.39 28.96 -18.92
CA ALA A 188 47.86 28.82 -18.98
C ALA A 188 48.30 27.35 -19.12
N SER A 189 49.27 27.17 -20.01
CA SER A 189 49.96 25.94 -20.41
C SER A 189 50.67 25.19 -19.27
N SER A 190 50.52 23.87 -19.22
CA SER A 190 51.64 22.90 -19.42
C SER A 190 51.18 21.47 -19.13
N ALA A 191 51.62 20.55 -20.00
CA ALA A 191 51.24 19.14 -20.01
C ALA A 191 51.81 18.34 -18.81
N PRO A 192 51.11 17.28 -18.40
CA PRO A 192 51.79 15.99 -18.25
C PRO A 192 51.02 14.84 -18.91
N THR A 193 51.79 14.00 -19.58
CA THR A 193 51.42 12.74 -20.21
C THR A 193 50.86 11.75 -19.18
N SER A 194 49.60 11.35 -19.32
CA SER A 194 49.02 10.22 -18.59
C SER A 194 48.33 9.27 -19.56
N VAL A 195 48.95 8.10 -19.71
CA VAL A 195 48.51 6.93 -20.48
C VAL A 195 47.15 6.46 -19.94
N TYR A 196 46.12 6.46 -20.78
CA TYR A 196 44.82 5.85 -20.48
C TYR A 196 44.73 4.43 -21.06
N PRO A 197 44.14 3.47 -20.32
CA PRO A 197 43.71 2.19 -20.89
C PRO A 197 42.47 2.35 -21.78
N PRO A 198 42.26 1.48 -22.79
CA PRO A 198 41.19 1.63 -23.77
C PRO A 198 39.82 1.37 -23.15
N GLN A 199 38.93 2.38 -23.19
CA GLN A 199 37.51 2.20 -22.91
C GLN A 199 36.80 1.57 -24.10
N GLN A 200 36.14 0.43 -23.86
CA GLN A 200 35.18 -0.16 -24.77
C GLN A 200 33.94 0.72 -24.85
N GLN A 201 33.67 1.27 -26.03
CA GLN A 201 32.47 2.02 -26.36
C GLN A 201 31.25 1.09 -26.37
N GLN A 202 30.30 1.30 -25.46
CA GLN A 202 28.95 0.76 -25.59
C GLN A 202 28.12 1.67 -26.49
N GLN A 203 27.80 1.12 -27.65
CA GLN A 203 27.07 1.72 -28.76
C GLN A 203 25.58 1.68 -28.45
N TYR A 204 24.94 2.84 -28.26
CA TYR A 204 23.48 2.95 -28.16
C TYR A 204 22.87 3.10 -29.57
N PRO A 205 21.75 2.43 -29.90
CA PRO A 205 21.12 2.54 -31.22
C PRO A 205 20.42 3.90 -31.40
N GLN A 206 20.79 4.62 -32.45
CA GLN A 206 20.18 5.88 -32.85
C GLN A 206 18.92 5.60 -33.69
N TYR A 207 17.76 6.03 -33.18
CA TYR A 207 16.48 5.96 -33.91
C TYR A 207 16.43 7.05 -34.99
N GLY A 208 16.08 6.64 -36.22
CA GLY A 208 16.05 7.48 -37.41
C GLY A 208 14.97 8.57 -37.38
N GLN A 209 15.35 9.76 -37.82
CA GLN A 209 14.50 10.93 -37.96
C GLN A 209 14.08 11.08 -39.45
N PRO A 210 12.79 11.32 -39.77
CA PRO A 210 12.33 11.39 -41.16
C PRO A 210 12.72 12.69 -41.86
N SER A 211 13.15 12.54 -43.11
CA SER A 211 13.61 13.57 -44.04
C SER A 211 12.46 14.34 -44.68
N HIS A 212 12.43 15.66 -44.48
CA HIS A 212 11.51 16.59 -45.13
C HIS A 212 12.12 17.13 -46.44
N LEU A 213 11.42 16.93 -47.56
CA LEU A 213 11.71 17.51 -48.87
C LEU A 213 11.28 18.99 -48.94
N PRO A 214 12.07 19.90 -49.55
CA PRO A 214 11.61 21.21 -49.95
C PRO A 214 11.13 21.24 -51.41
N THR A 215 9.90 21.68 -51.61
CA THR A 215 9.30 22.01 -52.92
C THR A 215 9.77 23.38 -53.38
N THR A 216 10.46 23.42 -54.52
CA THR A 216 10.81 24.63 -55.27
C THR A 216 9.61 25.10 -56.12
N ALA A 217 9.21 26.36 -55.97
CA ALA A 217 8.38 27.07 -56.96
C ALA A 217 9.24 28.16 -57.62
N GLN A 218 9.35 28.09 -58.95
CA GLN A 218 9.97 29.11 -59.79
C GLN A 218 8.89 30.06 -60.36
N VAL A 219 9.41 31.25 -60.71
CA VAL A 219 8.79 32.42 -61.36
C VAL A 219 8.07 32.09 -62.65
#